data_AF-A0ABD3R0Z2-F1
#
_entry.id   AF-A0ABD3R0Z2-F1
#
_cell.length_a   1.000
_cell.length_b   1.000
_cell.length_c   1.000
_cell.angle_alpha   90.00
_cell.angle_beta   90.00
_cell.angle_gamma   90.00
#
_symmetry.space_group_name_H-M   'P 1'
#
loop_
_entity.id
_entity.type
_entity.pdbx_description
1 polymer ?
#
loop_
_entity_poly.entity_id
_entity_poly.type
_entity_poly.pdbx_seq_one_letter_code
_entity_poly.pdbx_strand_id
1 'polypeptide(L)'
;MESLHVFCKHLPKIELHAHLNGSIRETTLVQLASERSVTLPATLLQHEAEHHDPDSEALFNTKPRSLEECFEIFAYIPRCVNDIVALKRITVEILEDFANDNVAYVELRTGPKVLLVDHTSGEQYCTKKQYVETVLDIMSSFEGKERKRYERELHNSKDRNLVRLPLVPRLLMSVDRSGTLDQAEENINLAIDMAKTHPHIVGVELGGNPTRNDFRFFEPLFQKARDHGLKVSIHFGEVPTARNDSDSSDPILKAAYDEAIAVLNFRPDRLGHALLLPHVLMEKLMRKPIPIECCPTSNVMTLELALHYGGNLVNGMKKHPQLGKWKSRRYPFSINTDDSGIFCTNLTKEFLVIATAFDLSKDDLVDILIQSVDHIFDGTEVFREKLKTLIMGRVDELMCCRLCSTTDNR
;
A
#
# COMPACT_ATOMS: atom_id res chain seq x y z
N MET A 1 -5.10 23.98 9.27
CA MET A 1 -4.91 22.86 8.33
C MET A 1 -3.59 22.97 7.57
N GLU A 2 -3.21 24.16 7.10
CA GLU A 2 -1.93 24.43 6.42
C GLU A 2 -0.68 23.90 7.18
N SER A 3 -0.58 24.15 8.50
CA SER A 3 0.51 23.63 9.34
C SER A 3 0.59 22.09 9.44
N LEU A 4 -0.52 21.37 9.29
CA LEU A 4 -0.55 19.90 9.37
C LEU A 4 -0.23 19.30 8.01
N HIS A 5 -0.74 19.88 6.94
CA HIS A 5 -0.42 19.47 5.58
C HIS A 5 1.08 19.59 5.28
N VAL A 6 1.68 20.75 5.58
CA VAL A 6 3.13 20.94 5.42
C VAL A 6 3.92 19.91 6.22
N PHE A 7 3.47 19.58 7.43
CA PHE A 7 4.09 18.54 8.25
C PHE A 7 4.00 17.16 7.59
N CYS A 8 2.80 16.69 7.22
CA CYS A 8 2.61 15.38 6.57
C CYS A 8 3.39 15.26 5.25
N LYS A 9 3.44 16.36 4.46
CA LYS A 9 4.18 16.42 3.19
C LYS A 9 5.66 16.17 3.39
N HIS A 10 6.27 16.78 4.41
CA HIS A 10 7.71 16.67 4.66
C HIS A 10 8.11 15.53 5.60
N LEU A 11 7.15 14.94 6.31
CA LEU A 11 7.37 13.78 7.17
C LEU A 11 7.94 12.63 6.34
N PRO A 12 9.10 12.05 6.72
CA PRO A 12 9.55 10.81 6.11
C PRO A 12 8.57 9.70 6.44
N LYS A 13 8.03 9.01 5.44
CA LYS A 13 6.99 7.98 5.64
C LYS A 13 7.49 6.59 5.25
N ILE A 14 6.76 5.57 5.66
CA ILE A 14 6.96 4.20 5.18
C ILE A 14 5.66 3.69 4.58
N GLU A 15 5.76 2.96 3.47
CA GLU A 15 4.63 2.37 2.74
C GLU A 15 4.74 0.84 2.81
N LEU A 16 3.78 0.17 3.44
CA LEU A 16 3.81 -1.29 3.62
C LEU A 16 2.73 -2.01 2.81
N HIS A 17 1.85 -1.28 2.13
CA HIS A 17 0.76 -1.83 1.34
C HIS A 17 0.49 -0.96 0.12
N ALA A 18 1.27 -1.20 -0.94
CA ALA A 18 1.08 -0.56 -2.24
C ALA A 18 1.19 -1.56 -3.40
N HIS A 19 0.10 -1.75 -4.14
CA HIS A 19 0.08 -2.62 -5.32
C HIS A 19 0.67 -1.89 -6.52
N LEU A 20 1.62 -2.53 -7.20
CA LEU A 20 2.28 -1.94 -8.38
C LEU A 20 1.27 -1.57 -9.47
N ASN A 21 0.31 -2.45 -9.75
CA ASN A 21 -0.66 -2.24 -10.83
C ASN A 21 -1.74 -1.22 -10.46
N GLY A 22 -2.04 -1.00 -9.18
CA GLY A 22 -2.99 0.02 -8.76
C GLY A 22 -2.37 1.38 -8.43
N SER A 23 -1.04 1.48 -8.46
CA SER A 23 -0.31 2.74 -8.21
C SER A 23 0.07 3.50 -9.50
N ILE A 24 -0.48 3.10 -10.65
CA ILE A 24 -0.13 3.69 -11.95
C ILE A 24 -0.69 5.12 -12.05
N ARG A 25 0.13 6.08 -12.47
CA ARG A 25 -0.32 7.44 -12.80
C ARG A 25 -1.44 7.38 -13.84
N GLU A 26 -2.53 8.10 -13.61
CA GLU A 26 -3.67 8.15 -14.52
C GLU A 26 -3.26 8.57 -15.95
N THR A 27 -2.39 9.59 -16.06
CA THR A 27 -1.84 10.05 -17.34
C THR A 27 -1.04 8.96 -18.06
N THR A 28 -0.28 8.15 -17.33
CA THR A 28 0.45 7.01 -17.89
C THR A 28 -0.51 5.91 -18.34
N LEU A 29 -1.55 5.60 -17.56
CA LEU A 29 -2.56 4.61 -17.96
C LEU A 29 -3.27 5.02 -19.26
N VAL A 30 -3.63 6.30 -19.40
CA VAL A 30 -4.24 6.86 -20.62
C VAL A 30 -3.29 6.75 -21.82
N GLN A 31 -2.01 7.08 -21.64
CA GLN A 31 -1.02 6.96 -22.71
C GLN A 31 -0.81 5.50 -23.14
N LEU A 32 -0.63 4.59 -22.17
CA LEU A 32 -0.42 3.16 -22.45
C LEU A 32 -1.64 2.54 -23.13
N ALA A 33 -2.84 2.95 -22.76
CA ALA A 33 -4.07 2.53 -23.41
C ALA A 33 -4.13 3.00 -24.88
N SER A 34 -3.79 4.26 -25.14
CA SER A 34 -3.73 4.81 -26.49
C SER A 34 -2.73 4.06 -27.37
N GLU A 35 -1.52 3.79 -26.87
CA GLU A 35 -0.47 3.02 -27.57
C GLU A 35 -0.94 1.60 -27.94
N ARG A 36 -1.79 0.99 -27.10
CA ARG A 36 -2.30 -0.38 -27.26
C ARG A 36 -3.70 -0.45 -27.87
N SER A 37 -4.22 0.68 -28.37
CA SER A 37 -5.57 0.76 -28.94
C SER A 37 -6.67 0.24 -27.99
N VAL A 38 -6.50 0.49 -26.68
CA VAL A 38 -7.46 0.15 -25.64
C VAL A 38 -8.35 1.36 -25.38
N THR A 39 -9.66 1.21 -25.63
CA THR A 39 -10.65 2.23 -25.26
C THR A 39 -10.90 2.16 -23.76
N LEU A 40 -10.53 3.22 -23.04
CA LEU A 40 -10.78 3.38 -21.62
C LEU A 40 -12.23 3.85 -21.37
N PRO A 41 -12.81 3.55 -20.20
CA PRO A 41 -14.16 3.98 -19.86
C PRO A 41 -14.23 5.51 -19.69
N ALA A 42 -15.40 6.08 -19.99
CA ALA A 42 -15.61 7.52 -19.89
C ALA A 42 -15.42 8.03 -18.45
N THR A 43 -15.71 7.22 -17.44
CA THR A 43 -15.49 7.48 -16.02
C THR A 43 -14.05 7.83 -15.70
N LEU A 44 -13.07 7.17 -16.35
CA LEU A 44 -11.65 7.47 -16.20
C LEU A 44 -11.26 8.75 -16.96
N LEU A 45 -11.82 8.98 -18.16
CA LEU A 45 -11.48 10.16 -18.98
C LEU A 45 -12.13 11.46 -18.50
N GLN A 46 -13.25 11.35 -17.79
CA GLN A 46 -14.04 12.46 -17.24
C GLN A 46 -13.82 12.64 -15.75
N HIS A 47 -13.00 11.80 -15.11
CA HIS A 47 -12.50 12.10 -13.79
C HIS A 47 -11.59 13.32 -13.94
N GLU A 48 -12.20 14.50 -13.93
CA GLU A 48 -11.51 15.72 -13.59
C GLU A 48 -10.95 15.46 -12.18
N ALA A 49 -9.72 14.94 -12.12
CA ALA A 49 -8.82 15.35 -11.06
C ALA A 49 -8.74 16.85 -11.26
N GLU A 50 -9.71 17.58 -10.71
CA GLU A 50 -9.76 19.03 -10.71
C GLU A 50 -8.32 19.44 -10.41
N HIS A 51 -7.76 20.27 -11.29
CA HIS A 51 -6.41 20.81 -11.20
C HIS A 51 -6.31 21.66 -9.93
N HIS A 52 -6.43 21.00 -8.80
CA HIS A 52 -6.48 21.54 -7.47
C HIS A 52 -5.11 21.25 -6.92
N ASP A 53 -4.49 22.35 -6.53
CA ASP A 53 -3.24 22.36 -5.83
C ASP A 53 -3.27 21.24 -4.77
N PRO A 54 -2.37 20.24 -4.84
CA PRO A 54 -2.24 19.21 -3.84
C PRO A 54 -1.95 19.79 -2.45
N ASP A 55 -1.73 21.11 -2.34
CA ASP A 55 -1.54 21.85 -1.11
C ASP A 55 -2.79 22.63 -0.64
N SER A 56 -3.93 22.54 -1.35
CA SER A 56 -5.18 23.26 -1.01
C SER A 56 -6.14 22.46 -0.11
N GLU A 57 -6.97 23.15 0.68
CA GLU A 57 -8.05 22.55 1.48
C GLU A 57 -9.06 21.73 0.65
N ALA A 58 -9.03 21.88 -0.68
CA ALA A 58 -9.86 21.10 -1.62
C ALA A 58 -9.41 19.64 -1.78
N LEU A 59 -8.25 19.25 -1.21
CA LEU A 59 -7.79 17.87 -1.02
C LEU A 59 -8.87 16.92 -0.46
N PHE A 60 -9.78 17.44 0.36
CA PHE A 60 -10.86 16.66 0.98
C PHE A 60 -12.19 16.74 0.23
N ASN A 61 -12.30 17.61 -0.78
CA ASN A 61 -13.53 17.90 -1.52
C ASN A 61 -13.62 17.16 -2.85
N THR A 62 -12.59 16.41 -3.26
CA THR A 62 -12.68 15.55 -4.43
C THR A 62 -13.66 14.42 -4.14
N LYS A 63 -14.72 14.31 -4.96
CA LYS A 63 -15.64 13.17 -4.90
C LYS A 63 -14.82 11.89 -5.10
N PRO A 64 -14.78 10.97 -4.12
CA PRO A 64 -14.07 9.72 -4.30
C PRO A 64 -14.71 8.88 -5.41
N ARG A 65 -13.91 8.06 -6.09
CA ARG A 65 -14.43 7.05 -7.02
C ARG A 65 -15.37 6.11 -6.29
N SER A 66 -16.42 5.65 -6.98
CA SER A 66 -17.25 4.56 -6.50
C SER A 66 -16.48 3.24 -6.56
N LEU A 67 -16.92 2.24 -5.79
CA LEU A 67 -16.33 0.89 -5.84
C LEU A 67 -16.44 0.27 -7.25
N GLU A 68 -17.55 0.54 -7.95
CA GLU A 68 -17.76 0.10 -9.34
C GLU A 68 -16.74 0.74 -10.29
N GLU A 69 -16.49 2.05 -10.17
CA GLU A 69 -15.47 2.76 -10.95
C GLU A 69 -14.06 2.20 -10.69
N CYS A 70 -13.73 1.90 -9.43
CA CYS A 70 -12.45 1.28 -9.08
C CYS A 70 -12.27 -0.11 -9.74
N PHE A 71 -13.28 -0.99 -9.65
CA PHE A 71 -13.23 -2.31 -10.27
C PHE A 71 -13.18 -2.26 -11.80
N GLU A 72 -13.87 -1.30 -12.41
CA GLU A 72 -13.82 -1.09 -13.85
C GLU A 72 -12.38 -0.82 -14.31
N ILE A 73 -11.65 0.07 -13.64
CA ILE A 73 -10.25 0.41 -13.98
C ILE A 73 -9.34 -0.82 -13.87
N PHE A 74 -9.49 -1.64 -12.83
CA PHE A 74 -8.70 -2.87 -12.66
C PHE A 74 -8.84 -3.84 -13.84
N ALA A 75 -10.01 -3.88 -14.49
CA ALA A 75 -10.21 -4.72 -15.68
C ALA A 75 -9.41 -4.24 -16.91
N TYR A 76 -9.07 -2.95 -16.98
CA TYR A 76 -8.31 -2.37 -18.10
C TYR A 76 -6.80 -2.40 -17.88
N ILE A 77 -6.32 -2.38 -16.64
CA ILE A 77 -4.87 -2.37 -16.35
C ILE A 77 -4.12 -3.52 -17.05
N PRO A 78 -4.57 -4.80 -17.01
CA PRO A 78 -3.89 -5.89 -17.71
C PRO A 78 -3.83 -5.72 -19.22
N ARG A 79 -4.73 -4.93 -19.82
CA ARG A 79 -4.75 -4.63 -21.26
C ARG A 79 -3.78 -3.49 -21.61
N CYS A 80 -3.55 -2.57 -20.68
CA CYS A 80 -2.66 -1.42 -20.86
C CYS A 80 -1.21 -1.74 -20.45
N VAL A 81 -1.01 -2.62 -19.48
CA VAL A 81 0.30 -3.07 -18.99
C VAL A 81 0.49 -4.53 -19.38
N ASN A 82 0.51 -4.79 -20.68
CA ASN A 82 0.60 -6.14 -21.25
C ASN A 82 2.00 -6.52 -21.75
N ASP A 83 3.01 -5.66 -21.53
CA ASP A 83 4.39 -5.88 -21.96
C ASP A 83 5.43 -5.36 -20.95
N ILE A 84 6.68 -5.80 -21.11
CA ILE A 84 7.80 -5.42 -20.25
C ILE A 84 8.18 -3.94 -20.36
N VAL A 85 7.96 -3.29 -21.50
CA VAL A 85 8.25 -1.85 -21.67
C VAL A 85 7.34 -1.03 -20.77
N ALA A 86 6.04 -1.33 -20.76
CA ALA A 86 5.06 -0.73 -19.85
C ALA A 86 5.42 -1.02 -18.38
N LEU A 87 5.74 -2.28 -18.04
CA LEU A 87 6.13 -2.66 -16.68
C LEU A 87 7.32 -1.84 -16.18
N LYS A 88 8.36 -1.67 -17.02
CA LYS A 88 9.54 -0.88 -16.66
C LYS A 88 9.17 0.56 -16.36
N ARG A 89 8.37 1.16 -17.23
CA ARG A 89 7.91 2.54 -17.09
C ARG A 89 7.15 2.73 -15.77
N ILE A 90 6.09 1.96 -15.54
CA ILE A 90 5.26 2.16 -14.34
C ILE A 90 6.06 1.91 -13.06
N THR A 91 6.99 0.94 -13.05
CA THR A 91 7.80 0.65 -11.85
C THR A 91 8.70 1.82 -11.51
N VAL A 92 9.32 2.47 -12.50
CA VAL A 92 10.13 3.68 -12.25
C VAL A 92 9.25 4.82 -11.76
N GLU A 93 8.14 5.11 -12.43
CA GLU A 93 7.25 6.22 -12.09
C GLU A 93 6.67 6.09 -10.67
N ILE A 94 6.28 4.89 -10.27
CA ILE A 94 5.76 4.61 -8.93
C ILE A 94 6.82 4.86 -7.85
N LEU A 95 8.06 4.43 -8.08
CA LEU A 95 9.16 4.70 -7.15
C LEU A 95 9.49 6.20 -7.07
N GLU A 96 9.41 6.92 -8.19
CA GLU A 96 9.54 8.39 -8.21
C GLU A 96 8.42 9.06 -7.40
N ASP A 97 7.18 8.61 -7.55
CA ASP A 97 6.03 9.20 -6.85
C ASP A 97 6.13 9.00 -5.33
N PHE A 98 6.47 7.79 -4.88
CA PHE A 98 6.72 7.54 -3.46
C PHE A 98 7.92 8.34 -2.95
N ALA A 99 9.01 8.41 -3.71
CA ALA A 99 10.16 9.23 -3.34
C ALA A 99 9.77 10.71 -3.23
N ASN A 100 9.01 11.25 -4.17
CA ASN A 100 8.55 12.65 -4.15
C ASN A 100 7.59 12.93 -2.98
N ASP A 101 6.86 11.93 -2.51
CA ASP A 101 6.01 12.01 -1.32
C ASP A 101 6.76 11.76 0.00
N ASN A 102 8.09 11.91 0.00
CA ASN A 102 8.96 11.70 1.18
C ASN A 102 8.87 10.28 1.79
N VAL A 103 8.55 9.26 1.00
CA VAL A 103 8.66 7.87 1.46
C VAL A 103 10.14 7.49 1.54
N ALA A 104 10.54 6.96 2.70
CA ALA A 104 11.91 6.49 2.96
C ALA A 104 12.04 4.98 2.78
N TYR A 105 10.93 4.24 2.91
CA TYR A 105 10.89 2.79 2.75
C TYR A 105 9.55 2.35 2.15
N VAL A 106 9.58 1.51 1.12
CA VAL A 106 8.37 0.96 0.49
C VAL A 106 8.48 -0.55 0.31
N GLU A 107 7.41 -1.25 0.65
CA GLU A 107 7.16 -2.65 0.29
C GLU A 107 6.10 -2.70 -0.81
N LEU A 108 6.54 -2.68 -2.07
CA LEU A 108 5.66 -2.85 -3.21
C LEU A 108 5.22 -4.32 -3.31
N ARG A 109 3.99 -4.55 -3.72
CA ARG A 109 3.45 -5.88 -3.98
C ARG A 109 2.98 -6.02 -5.43
N THR A 110 3.27 -7.17 -6.03
CA THR A 110 2.76 -7.49 -7.37
C THR A 110 2.76 -8.99 -7.63
N GLY A 111 1.76 -9.43 -8.39
CA GLY A 111 1.67 -10.80 -8.91
C GLY A 111 2.43 -10.92 -10.22
N PRO A 112 3.44 -11.80 -10.34
CA PRO A 112 4.15 -12.04 -11.59
C PRO A 112 3.22 -12.50 -12.70
N LYS A 113 3.40 -11.94 -13.90
CA LYS A 113 2.61 -12.26 -15.09
C LYS A 113 3.52 -12.66 -16.24
N VAL A 114 3.00 -13.49 -17.14
CA VAL A 114 3.57 -13.62 -18.49
C VAL A 114 3.13 -12.40 -19.28
N LEU A 115 4.09 -11.64 -19.80
CA LEU A 115 3.86 -10.41 -20.55
C LEU A 115 4.47 -10.53 -21.94
N LEU A 116 4.09 -9.66 -22.86
CA LEU A 116 4.83 -9.48 -24.11
C LEU A 116 6.20 -8.85 -23.82
N VAL A 117 7.18 -9.09 -24.68
CA VAL A 117 8.46 -8.36 -24.63
C VAL A 117 8.21 -6.88 -24.94
N ASP A 118 7.45 -6.62 -26.00
CA ASP A 118 7.00 -5.31 -26.46
C ASP A 118 5.65 -5.50 -27.18
N HIS A 119 4.67 -4.65 -26.90
CA HIS A 119 3.36 -4.66 -27.56
C HIS A 119 3.41 -4.61 -29.10
N THR A 120 4.49 -4.10 -29.69
CA THR A 120 4.69 -4.04 -31.15
C THR A 120 5.38 -5.27 -31.74
N SER A 121 6.00 -6.11 -30.90
CA SER A 121 6.93 -7.17 -31.33
C SER A 121 6.28 -8.51 -31.73
N GLY A 122 4.95 -8.62 -31.70
CA GLY A 122 4.23 -9.87 -31.98
C GLY A 122 4.14 -10.82 -30.77
N GLU A 123 4.04 -12.13 -30.99
CA GLU A 123 3.84 -13.18 -29.96
C GLU A 123 5.15 -13.57 -29.21
N GLN A 124 5.99 -12.60 -28.85
CA GLN A 124 7.18 -12.86 -28.04
C GLN A 124 6.89 -12.54 -26.58
N TYR A 125 7.05 -13.53 -25.70
CA TYR A 125 6.64 -13.43 -24.30
C TYR A 125 7.82 -13.46 -23.35
N CYS A 126 7.72 -12.66 -22.29
CA CYS A 126 8.53 -12.74 -21.09
C CYS A 126 7.85 -13.60 -20.04
N THR A 127 8.64 -14.45 -19.41
CA THR A 127 8.22 -15.33 -18.31
C THR A 127 7.92 -14.53 -17.03
N LYS A 128 7.21 -15.16 -16.08
CA LYS A 128 7.04 -14.61 -14.72
C LYS A 128 8.37 -14.31 -14.04
N LYS A 129 9.41 -15.11 -14.28
CA LYS A 129 10.75 -14.85 -13.75
C LYS A 129 11.32 -13.54 -14.30
N GLN A 130 11.26 -13.34 -15.62
CA GLN A 130 11.72 -12.10 -16.27
C GLN A 130 10.92 -10.87 -15.86
N TYR A 131 9.62 -11.03 -15.59
CA TYR A 131 8.79 -9.99 -14.99
C TYR A 131 9.39 -9.53 -13.65
N VAL A 132 9.70 -10.48 -12.75
CA VAL A 132 10.21 -10.18 -11.42
C VAL A 132 11.63 -9.62 -11.49
N GLU A 133 12.52 -10.23 -12.30
CA GLU A 133 13.88 -9.72 -12.54
C GLU A 133 13.85 -8.26 -13.00
N THR A 134 12.93 -7.91 -13.91
CA THR A 134 12.76 -6.54 -14.38
C THR A 134 12.42 -5.57 -13.25
N VAL A 135 11.48 -5.94 -12.37
CA VAL A 135 11.10 -5.11 -11.21
C VAL A 135 12.27 -4.95 -10.25
N LEU A 136 12.99 -6.04 -9.95
CA LEU A 136 14.14 -6.05 -9.03
C LEU A 136 15.32 -5.24 -9.56
N ASP A 137 15.63 -5.33 -10.85
CA ASP A 137 16.68 -4.55 -11.49
C ASP A 137 16.40 -3.04 -11.39
N ILE A 138 15.13 -2.65 -11.58
CA ILE A 138 14.70 -1.26 -11.41
C ILE A 138 14.84 -0.83 -9.94
N MET A 139 14.33 -1.63 -8.99
CA MET A 139 14.42 -1.34 -7.57
C MET A 139 15.88 -1.15 -7.13
N SER A 140 16.77 -2.05 -7.52
CA SER A 140 18.20 -2.01 -7.20
C SER A 140 18.88 -0.76 -7.79
N SER A 141 18.62 -0.48 -9.08
CA SER A 141 19.14 0.71 -9.76
C SER A 141 18.62 2.00 -9.14
N PHE A 142 17.33 2.05 -8.79
CA PHE A 142 16.68 3.21 -8.18
C PHE A 142 17.22 3.47 -6.76
N GLU A 143 17.32 2.44 -5.92
CA GLU A 143 17.89 2.55 -4.57
C GLU A 143 19.34 3.09 -4.63
N GLY A 144 20.14 2.59 -5.58
CA GLY A 144 21.51 3.08 -5.80
C GLY A 144 21.58 4.55 -6.22
N LYS A 145 20.65 5.00 -7.08
CA LYS A 145 20.54 6.42 -7.50
C LYS A 145 20.10 7.30 -6.34
N GLU A 146 19.11 6.86 -5.56
CA GLU A 146 18.58 7.57 -4.39
C GLU A 146 19.64 7.76 -3.31
N ARG A 147 20.44 6.72 -3.03
CA ARG A 147 21.55 6.80 -2.09
C ARG A 147 22.58 7.83 -2.52
N LYS A 148 23.01 7.79 -3.79
CA LYS A 148 23.97 8.77 -4.34
C LYS A 148 23.40 10.20 -4.35
N ARG A 149 22.11 10.35 -4.65
CA ARG A 149 21.41 11.64 -4.54
C ARG A 149 21.49 12.15 -3.11
N TYR A 150 21.07 11.34 -2.15
CA TYR A 150 21.07 11.69 -0.73
C TYR A 150 22.45 12.11 -0.23
N GLU A 151 23.49 11.32 -0.51
CA GLU A 151 24.87 11.63 -0.12
C GLU A 151 25.36 12.97 -0.71
N ARG A 152 25.08 13.21 -2.00
CA ARG A 152 25.44 14.46 -2.69
C ARG A 152 24.71 15.66 -2.09
N GLU A 153 23.41 15.55 -1.85
CA GLU A 153 22.60 16.62 -1.28
C GLU A 153 22.98 16.90 0.18
N LEU A 154 23.27 15.86 0.95
CA LEU A 154 23.76 16.00 2.33
C LEU A 154 25.12 16.72 2.39
N HIS A 155 25.98 16.48 1.41
CA HIS A 155 27.26 17.18 1.30
C HIS A 155 27.09 18.66 0.92
N ASN A 156 26.18 18.96 0.00
CA ASN A 156 26.00 20.30 -0.55
C ASN A 156 25.07 21.19 0.28
N SER A 157 24.22 20.61 1.13
CA SER A 157 23.24 21.38 1.89
C SER A 157 23.87 22.06 3.09
N LYS A 158 23.62 23.38 3.23
CA LYS A 158 23.87 24.11 4.48
C LYS A 158 22.96 23.63 5.61
N ASP A 159 21.81 23.08 5.23
CA ASP A 159 20.82 22.54 6.13
C ASP A 159 20.58 21.06 5.80
N ARG A 160 21.40 20.18 6.38
CA ARG A 160 21.36 18.72 6.18
C ARG A 160 19.99 18.12 6.52
N ASN A 161 19.27 18.85 7.34
CA ASN A 161 18.00 18.57 7.96
C ASN A 161 16.80 18.94 7.06
N LEU A 162 17.06 19.39 5.83
CA LEU A 162 16.06 19.51 4.77
C LEU A 162 16.21 18.46 3.65
N VAL A 163 17.33 17.74 3.59
CA VAL A 163 17.57 16.73 2.56
C VAL A 163 16.68 15.50 2.73
N ARG A 164 15.81 15.20 1.76
CA ARG A 164 14.92 14.03 1.80
C ARG A 164 15.71 12.72 1.89
N LEU A 165 15.30 11.84 2.82
CA LEU A 165 15.87 10.49 2.97
C LEU A 165 15.79 9.68 1.67
N PRO A 166 16.78 8.81 1.38
CA PRO A 166 16.74 7.99 0.17
C PRO A 166 15.63 6.93 0.29
N LEU A 167 14.85 6.73 -0.78
CA LEU A 167 13.84 5.67 -0.82
C LEU A 167 14.52 4.30 -0.89
N VAL A 168 14.10 3.38 -0.02
CA VAL A 168 14.52 1.98 -0.01
C VAL A 168 13.34 1.08 -0.42
N PRO A 169 13.34 0.52 -1.64
CA PRO A 169 12.27 -0.37 -2.09
C PRO A 169 12.52 -1.83 -1.75
N ARG A 170 11.44 -2.54 -1.41
CA ARG A 170 11.37 -4.00 -1.24
C ARG A 170 10.13 -4.54 -1.96
N LEU A 171 10.13 -5.85 -2.19
CA LEU A 171 9.11 -6.55 -2.97
C LEU A 171 8.45 -7.66 -2.16
N LEU A 172 7.11 -7.66 -2.19
CA LEU A 172 6.28 -8.79 -1.81
C LEU A 172 5.72 -9.43 -3.08
N MET A 173 5.86 -10.74 -3.17
CA MET A 173 5.35 -11.53 -4.28
C MET A 173 3.90 -11.91 -4.03
N SER A 174 2.98 -11.41 -4.86
CA SER A 174 1.54 -11.60 -4.64
C SER A 174 1.03 -12.93 -5.18
N VAL A 175 0.13 -13.53 -4.41
CA VAL A 175 -0.78 -14.59 -4.83
C VAL A 175 -2.17 -13.97 -4.98
N ASP A 176 -2.77 -14.08 -6.17
CA ASP A 176 -4.15 -13.68 -6.40
C ASP A 176 -5.08 -14.79 -5.95
N ARG A 177 -5.93 -14.49 -4.96
CA ARG A 177 -6.93 -15.42 -4.43
C ARG A 177 -7.93 -15.89 -5.49
N SER A 178 -8.09 -15.18 -6.60
CA SER A 178 -8.94 -15.59 -7.73
C SER A 178 -8.30 -16.65 -8.63
N GLY A 179 -6.99 -16.87 -8.50
CA GLY A 179 -6.21 -17.83 -9.28
C GLY A 179 -6.33 -19.28 -8.79
N THR A 180 -5.61 -20.18 -9.46
CA THR A 180 -5.53 -21.59 -9.07
C THR A 180 -4.44 -21.83 -8.02
N LEU A 181 -4.50 -22.96 -7.31
CA LEU A 181 -3.44 -23.37 -6.39
C LEU A 181 -2.11 -23.60 -7.10
N ASP A 182 -2.11 -24.09 -8.34
CA ASP A 182 -0.89 -24.25 -9.13
C ASP A 182 -0.23 -22.90 -9.42
N GLN A 183 -1.01 -21.87 -9.75
CA GLN A 183 -0.50 -20.51 -9.95
C GLN A 183 0.04 -19.92 -8.65
N ALA A 184 -0.63 -20.18 -7.53
CA ALA A 184 -0.15 -19.77 -6.22
C ALA A 184 1.18 -20.46 -5.86
N GLU A 185 1.26 -21.77 -6.05
CA GLU A 185 2.48 -22.54 -5.80
C GLU A 185 3.63 -22.09 -6.70
N GLU A 186 3.37 -21.82 -7.98
CA GLU A 186 4.36 -21.25 -8.91
C GLU A 186 4.92 -19.92 -8.39
N ASN A 187 4.05 -18.99 -7.97
CA ASN A 187 4.47 -17.68 -7.46
C ASN A 187 5.26 -17.80 -6.15
N ILE A 188 4.83 -18.67 -5.23
CA ILE A 188 5.54 -18.92 -3.96
C ILE A 188 6.91 -19.55 -4.21
N ASN A 189 6.99 -20.55 -5.09
CA ASN A 189 8.26 -21.18 -5.44
C ASN A 189 9.22 -20.20 -6.12
N LEU A 190 8.70 -19.34 -7.00
CA LEU A 190 9.49 -18.28 -7.64
C LEU A 190 10.02 -17.28 -6.61
N ALA A 191 9.19 -16.85 -5.66
CA ALA A 191 9.60 -15.96 -4.57
C ALA A 191 10.74 -16.56 -3.73
N ILE A 192 10.58 -17.84 -3.32
CA ILE A 192 11.59 -18.58 -2.56
C ILE A 192 12.89 -18.69 -3.35
N ASP A 193 12.84 -19.03 -4.63
CA ASP A 193 14.05 -19.22 -5.44
C ASP A 193 14.79 -17.89 -5.65
N MET A 194 14.06 -16.84 -6.02
CA MET A 194 14.65 -15.54 -6.32
C MET A 194 15.18 -14.83 -5.06
N ALA A 195 14.56 -15.01 -3.90
CA ALA A 195 15.01 -14.41 -2.64
C ALA A 195 16.41 -14.87 -2.21
N LYS A 196 16.89 -16.03 -2.70
CA LYS A 196 18.26 -16.52 -2.45
C LYS A 196 19.33 -15.60 -3.01
N THR A 197 19.03 -14.89 -4.09
CA THR A 197 19.99 -14.02 -4.80
C THR A 197 19.55 -12.56 -4.83
N HIS A 198 18.30 -12.26 -4.51
CA HIS A 198 17.74 -10.91 -4.54
C HIS A 198 17.22 -10.52 -3.14
N PRO A 199 18.00 -9.78 -2.34
CA PRO A 199 17.61 -9.38 -0.98
C PRO A 199 16.43 -8.39 -0.97
N HIS A 200 16.05 -7.83 -2.13
CA HIS A 200 14.88 -6.98 -2.28
C HIS A 200 13.56 -7.74 -2.09
N ILE A 201 13.51 -9.07 -2.29
CA ILE A 201 12.32 -9.87 -2.00
C ILE A 201 12.30 -10.18 -0.50
N VAL A 202 11.30 -9.66 0.20
CA VAL A 202 11.20 -9.76 1.67
C VAL A 202 9.99 -10.57 2.13
N GLY A 203 9.03 -10.82 1.24
CA GLY A 203 7.85 -11.58 1.61
C GLY A 203 6.96 -11.98 0.45
N VAL A 204 5.83 -12.57 0.83
CA VAL A 204 4.73 -12.95 -0.04
C VAL A 204 3.43 -12.41 0.54
N GLU A 205 2.43 -12.20 -0.30
CA GLU A 205 1.13 -11.77 0.17
C GLU A 205 -0.04 -12.48 -0.53
N LEU A 206 -1.15 -12.61 0.17
CA LEU A 206 -2.43 -13.06 -0.41
C LEU A 206 -3.36 -11.86 -0.56
N GLY A 207 -3.70 -11.53 -1.80
CA GLY A 207 -4.64 -10.47 -2.15
C GLY A 207 -5.62 -10.92 -3.22
N GLY A 208 -6.16 -9.99 -4.01
CA GLY A 208 -7.17 -10.28 -5.03
C GLY A 208 -8.59 -10.32 -4.46
N ASN A 209 -9.54 -10.88 -5.21
CA ASN A 209 -10.95 -10.81 -4.83
C ASN A 209 -11.25 -11.63 -3.55
N PRO A 210 -11.65 -11.00 -2.43
CA PRO A 210 -11.82 -11.67 -1.14
C PRO A 210 -13.00 -12.66 -1.10
N THR A 211 -13.86 -12.68 -2.12
CA THR A 211 -14.99 -13.61 -2.25
C THR A 211 -14.64 -14.90 -2.98
N ARG A 212 -13.40 -15.03 -3.47
CA ARG A 212 -12.92 -16.19 -4.24
C ARG A 212 -12.00 -17.03 -3.38
N ASN A 213 -12.07 -18.35 -3.50
CA ASN A 213 -11.27 -19.34 -2.77
C ASN A 213 -11.22 -19.10 -1.23
N ASP A 214 -10.56 -20.00 -0.51
CA ASP A 214 -10.46 -19.95 0.95
C ASP A 214 -8.98 -20.03 1.35
N PHE A 215 -8.54 -19.18 2.27
CA PHE A 215 -7.17 -19.14 2.77
C PHE A 215 -6.64 -20.52 3.18
N ARG A 216 -7.48 -21.40 3.74
CA ARG A 216 -7.07 -22.75 4.19
C ARG A 216 -6.48 -23.60 3.07
N PHE A 217 -6.83 -23.33 1.81
CA PHE A 217 -6.23 -24.00 0.66
C PHE A 217 -4.82 -23.49 0.34
N PHE A 218 -4.54 -22.23 0.63
CA PHE A 218 -3.23 -21.59 0.40
C PHE A 218 -2.31 -21.68 1.63
N GLU A 219 -2.85 -21.92 2.83
CA GLU A 219 -2.10 -21.97 4.10
C GLU A 219 -0.81 -22.81 4.01
N PRO A 220 -0.80 -24.03 3.42
CA PRO A 220 0.44 -24.80 3.29
C PRO A 220 1.52 -24.12 2.43
N LEU A 221 1.12 -23.36 1.41
CA LEU A 221 2.03 -22.62 0.55
C LEU A 221 2.63 -21.40 1.26
N PHE A 222 1.83 -20.69 2.05
CA PHE A 222 2.33 -19.59 2.87
C PHE A 222 3.21 -20.09 4.02
N GLN A 223 2.91 -21.26 4.61
CA GLN A 223 3.81 -21.91 5.56
C GLN A 223 5.15 -22.27 4.90
N LYS A 224 5.11 -22.83 3.68
CA LYS A 224 6.31 -23.12 2.88
C LYS A 224 7.17 -21.86 2.67
N ALA A 225 6.57 -20.71 2.38
CA ALA A 225 7.30 -19.44 2.25
C ALA A 225 7.99 -19.03 3.56
N ARG A 226 7.31 -19.14 4.71
CA ARG A 226 7.88 -18.86 6.04
C ARG A 226 9.04 -19.78 6.39
N ASP A 227 8.90 -21.07 6.08
CA ASP A 227 9.95 -22.06 6.33
C ASP A 227 11.24 -21.74 5.54
N HIS A 228 11.14 -20.95 4.47
CA HIS A 228 12.27 -20.45 3.67
C HIS A 228 12.66 -19.00 4.00
N GLY A 229 12.18 -18.46 5.12
CA GLY A 229 12.58 -17.15 5.64
C GLY A 229 11.82 -15.96 5.09
N LEU A 230 10.83 -16.16 4.20
CA LEU A 230 9.98 -15.07 3.71
C LEU A 230 8.91 -14.70 4.72
N LYS A 231 8.61 -13.40 4.78
CA LYS A 231 7.52 -12.86 5.59
C LYS A 231 6.18 -12.97 4.86
N VAL A 232 5.08 -12.98 5.62
CA VAL A 232 3.73 -13.16 5.06
C VAL A 232 2.82 -12.02 5.47
N SER A 233 2.16 -11.39 4.49
CA SER A 233 1.01 -10.50 4.70
C SER A 233 -0.25 -11.11 4.07
N ILE A 234 -1.41 -10.97 4.71
CA ILE A 234 -2.68 -11.53 4.20
C ILE A 234 -3.74 -10.44 4.22
N HIS A 235 -4.38 -10.17 3.08
CA HIS A 235 -5.58 -9.34 3.02
C HIS A 235 -6.71 -10.02 3.81
N PHE A 236 -7.30 -9.28 4.74
CA PHE A 236 -8.12 -9.86 5.78
C PHE A 236 -9.33 -8.98 6.14
N GLY A 237 -10.52 -9.56 6.14
CA GLY A 237 -11.72 -8.87 6.60
C GLY A 237 -12.14 -7.67 5.75
N GLU A 238 -11.87 -7.68 4.44
CA GLU A 238 -12.39 -6.67 3.49
C GLU A 238 -13.89 -6.84 3.23
N VAL A 239 -14.39 -8.07 3.35
CA VAL A 239 -15.82 -8.43 3.32
C VAL A 239 -16.26 -8.93 4.69
N PRO A 240 -17.57 -8.88 5.02
CA PRO A 240 -18.07 -9.39 6.30
C PRO A 240 -17.64 -10.85 6.56
N THR A 241 -16.92 -11.07 7.66
CA THR A 241 -16.40 -12.41 8.02
C THR A 241 -17.34 -13.21 8.92
N ALA A 242 -18.37 -12.58 9.50
CA ALA A 242 -19.58 -13.23 10.03
C ALA A 242 -20.66 -12.18 10.33
N ARG A 243 -21.83 -12.61 10.77
CA ARG A 243 -22.76 -11.76 11.54
C ARG A 243 -22.30 -11.67 13.01
N ASN A 244 -22.77 -10.64 13.72
CA ASN A 244 -22.44 -10.45 15.14
C ASN A 244 -23.10 -11.49 16.07
N ASP A 245 -24.07 -12.27 15.57
CA ASP A 245 -24.65 -13.42 16.25
C ASP A 245 -23.91 -14.72 15.86
N SER A 246 -23.45 -15.46 16.87
CA SER A 246 -22.60 -16.65 16.73
C SER A 246 -23.29 -17.88 16.13
N ASP A 247 -24.53 -17.75 15.67
CA ASP A 247 -25.42 -18.86 15.31
C ASP A 247 -26.06 -18.64 13.94
N SER A 248 -25.26 -18.17 12.98
CA SER A 248 -25.70 -18.06 11.59
C SER A 248 -25.77 -19.44 10.95
N SER A 249 -26.98 -19.87 10.60
CA SER A 249 -27.22 -21.06 9.77
C SER A 249 -26.78 -20.88 8.30
N ASP A 250 -26.37 -19.67 7.91
CA ASP A 250 -25.83 -19.38 6.58
C ASP A 250 -24.45 -20.05 6.39
N PRO A 251 -24.33 -21.02 5.46
CA PRO A 251 -23.08 -21.72 5.19
C PRO A 251 -21.95 -20.80 4.73
N ILE A 252 -22.27 -19.72 4.02
CA ILE A 252 -21.28 -18.78 3.46
C ILE A 252 -20.65 -17.98 4.61
N LEU A 253 -21.47 -17.45 5.51
CA LEU A 253 -20.97 -16.71 6.68
C LEU A 253 -20.20 -17.61 7.65
N LYS A 254 -20.64 -18.88 7.81
CA LYS A 254 -19.88 -19.85 8.60
C LYS A 254 -18.50 -20.12 7.97
N ALA A 255 -18.43 -20.30 6.65
CA ALA A 255 -17.16 -20.51 5.95
C ALA A 255 -16.22 -19.31 6.11
N ALA A 256 -16.73 -18.08 5.93
CA ALA A 256 -15.94 -16.86 6.12
C ALA A 256 -15.42 -16.71 7.57
N TYR A 257 -16.21 -17.13 8.56
CA TYR A 257 -15.79 -17.12 9.97
C TYR A 257 -14.70 -18.16 10.25
N ASP A 258 -14.87 -19.37 9.71
CA ASP A 258 -13.90 -20.47 9.84
C ASP A 258 -12.58 -20.11 9.15
N GLU A 259 -12.63 -19.49 7.96
CA GLU A 259 -11.46 -18.94 7.27
C GLU A 259 -10.79 -17.86 8.13
N ALA A 260 -11.56 -16.95 8.71
CA ALA A 260 -11.00 -15.89 9.54
C ALA A 260 -10.30 -16.42 10.80
N ILE A 261 -10.83 -17.50 11.39
CA ILE A 261 -10.14 -18.23 12.46
C ILE A 261 -8.82 -18.82 11.95
N ALA A 262 -8.82 -19.44 10.76
CA ALA A 262 -7.62 -20.03 10.17
C ALA A 262 -6.51 -18.98 9.96
N VAL A 263 -6.83 -17.82 9.38
CA VAL A 263 -5.87 -16.71 9.21
C VAL A 263 -5.31 -16.25 10.57
N LEU A 264 -6.17 -16.05 11.58
CA LEU A 264 -5.74 -15.63 12.92
C LEU A 264 -4.92 -16.69 13.66
N ASN A 265 -5.12 -17.97 13.35
CA ASN A 265 -4.34 -19.08 13.92
C ASN A 265 -2.99 -19.24 13.21
N PHE A 266 -2.95 -19.05 11.89
CA PHE A 266 -1.72 -19.03 11.08
C PHE A 266 -0.79 -17.89 11.51
N ARG A 267 -1.36 -16.76 11.94
CA ARG A 267 -0.62 -15.57 12.40
C ARG A 267 0.38 -15.07 11.36
N PRO A 268 -0.10 -14.49 10.25
CA PRO A 268 0.80 -13.82 9.31
C PRO A 268 1.57 -12.70 10.02
N ASP A 269 2.68 -12.28 9.42
CA ASP A 269 3.52 -11.24 9.98
C ASP A 269 2.81 -9.87 9.95
N ARG A 270 1.90 -9.65 8.97
CA ARG A 270 0.96 -8.51 8.93
C ARG A 270 -0.41 -8.91 8.36
N LEU A 271 -1.41 -8.06 8.59
CA LEU A 271 -2.77 -8.17 8.02
C LEU A 271 -3.10 -6.94 7.19
N GLY A 272 -3.55 -7.14 5.96
CA GLY A 272 -4.14 -6.08 5.13
C GLY A 272 -5.57 -5.76 5.59
N HIS A 273 -5.88 -4.48 5.80
CA HIS A 273 -7.20 -3.94 6.10
C HIS A 273 -7.80 -4.30 7.49
N ALA A 274 -8.15 -5.56 7.74
CA ALA A 274 -8.79 -6.04 8.98
C ALA A 274 -10.07 -5.29 9.41
N LEU A 275 -10.99 -5.01 8.46
CA LEU A 275 -12.12 -4.09 8.66
C LEU A 275 -13.37 -4.72 9.28
N LEU A 276 -13.88 -5.78 8.65
CA LEU A 276 -15.21 -6.33 8.88
C LEU A 276 -15.14 -7.65 9.67
N LEU A 277 -14.50 -7.55 10.84
CA LEU A 277 -14.39 -8.65 11.80
C LEU A 277 -15.49 -8.59 12.87
N PRO A 278 -16.11 -9.74 13.22
CA PRO A 278 -16.95 -9.88 14.40
C PRO A 278 -16.21 -9.44 15.66
N HIS A 279 -16.94 -8.90 16.63
CA HIS A 279 -16.38 -8.41 17.89
C HIS A 279 -15.47 -9.44 18.57
N VAL A 280 -15.88 -10.72 18.58
CA VAL A 280 -15.11 -11.82 19.20
C VAL A 280 -13.74 -12.05 18.54
N LEU A 281 -13.65 -11.95 17.21
CA LEU A 281 -12.39 -12.12 16.49
C LEU A 281 -11.51 -10.87 16.63
N MET A 282 -12.11 -9.68 16.61
CA MET A 282 -11.38 -8.44 16.88
C MET A 282 -10.80 -8.43 18.30
N GLU A 283 -11.55 -8.87 19.32
CA GLU A 283 -11.01 -9.00 20.69
C GLU A 283 -9.87 -10.02 20.79
N LYS A 284 -9.92 -11.13 20.03
CA LYS A 284 -8.80 -12.07 19.93
C LYS A 284 -7.56 -11.40 19.34
N LEU A 285 -7.75 -10.62 18.27
CA LEU A 285 -6.68 -9.88 17.62
C LEU A 285 -6.07 -8.82 18.56
N MET A 286 -6.90 -8.07 19.29
CA MET A 286 -6.47 -7.08 20.29
C MET A 286 -5.61 -7.68 21.43
N ARG A 287 -5.88 -8.92 21.85
CA ARG A 287 -5.10 -9.60 22.91
C ARG A 287 -3.75 -10.11 22.43
N LYS A 288 -3.65 -10.54 21.17
CA LYS A 288 -2.42 -11.10 20.60
C LYS A 288 -2.17 -10.45 19.23
N PRO A 289 -1.69 -9.20 19.22
CA PRO A 289 -1.69 -8.36 18.03
C PRO A 289 -0.92 -8.98 16.87
N ILE A 290 -1.40 -8.66 15.68
CA ILE A 290 -0.71 -8.79 14.40
C ILE A 290 -0.80 -7.40 13.75
N PRO A 291 0.31 -6.75 13.37
CA PRO A 291 0.28 -5.41 12.81
C PRO A 291 -0.66 -5.31 11.60
N ILE A 292 -1.46 -4.24 11.56
CA ILE A 292 -2.44 -4.01 10.49
C ILE A 292 -1.90 -2.98 9.50
N GLU A 293 -1.96 -3.30 8.22
CA GLU A 293 -1.77 -2.36 7.13
C GLU A 293 -3.11 -1.63 6.90
N CYS A 294 -3.28 -0.44 7.49
CA CYS A 294 -4.49 0.36 7.30
C CYS A 294 -4.38 1.16 6.00
N CYS A 295 -5.44 1.11 5.18
CA CYS A 295 -5.53 1.79 3.90
C CYS A 295 -6.71 2.79 3.92
N PRO A 296 -6.55 3.98 4.52
CA PRO A 296 -7.65 4.88 4.88
C PRO A 296 -8.63 5.19 3.76
N THR A 297 -8.12 5.66 2.62
CA THR A 297 -8.94 6.05 1.48
C THR A 297 -9.58 4.83 0.83
N SER A 298 -8.80 3.77 0.59
CA SER A 298 -9.31 2.48 0.10
C SER A 298 -10.48 1.98 0.96
N ASN A 299 -10.32 1.94 2.29
CA ASN A 299 -11.35 1.48 3.22
C ASN A 299 -12.62 2.34 3.16
N VAL A 300 -12.49 3.65 3.01
CA VAL A 300 -13.64 4.56 2.91
C VAL A 300 -14.37 4.40 1.58
N MET A 301 -13.64 4.22 0.47
CA MET A 301 -14.24 4.05 -0.86
C MET A 301 -14.89 2.67 -1.02
N THR A 302 -14.20 1.61 -0.62
CA THR A 302 -14.68 0.21 -0.76
C THR A 302 -15.85 -0.12 0.16
N LEU A 303 -15.96 0.54 1.31
CA LEU A 303 -17.13 0.44 2.19
C LEU A 303 -18.20 1.50 1.90
N GLU A 304 -18.03 2.30 0.85
CA GLU A 304 -18.92 3.40 0.46
C GLU A 304 -19.23 4.39 1.59
N LEU A 305 -18.31 4.55 2.55
CA LEU A 305 -18.55 5.37 3.74
C LEU A 305 -18.66 6.85 3.37
N ALA A 306 -17.91 7.33 2.38
CA ALA A 306 -18.03 8.71 1.92
C ALA A 306 -19.42 9.00 1.32
N LEU A 307 -19.97 8.07 0.52
CA LEU A 307 -21.30 8.19 -0.06
C LEU A 307 -22.39 8.23 1.03
N HIS A 308 -22.25 7.38 2.05
CA HIS A 308 -23.23 7.28 3.13
C HIS A 308 -23.18 8.42 4.15
N TYR A 309 -22.05 9.11 4.30
CA TYR A 309 -21.82 10.05 5.41
C TYR A 309 -21.39 11.44 4.95
N GLY A 310 -22.14 12.05 4.03
CA GLY A 310 -21.99 13.48 3.70
C GLY A 310 -20.98 13.80 2.61
N GLY A 311 -20.64 12.82 1.76
CA GLY A 311 -20.02 13.02 0.45
C GLY A 311 -18.52 13.29 0.44
N ASN A 312 -17.86 13.39 1.60
CA ASN A 312 -16.41 13.64 1.69
C ASN A 312 -15.66 12.54 2.44
N LEU A 313 -14.36 12.45 2.14
CA LEU A 313 -13.47 11.40 2.63
C LEU A 313 -13.30 11.45 4.15
N VAL A 314 -13.19 12.63 4.75
CA VAL A 314 -13.00 12.82 6.20
C VAL A 314 -14.22 12.32 7.01
N ASN A 315 -15.43 12.62 6.55
CA ASN A 315 -16.64 12.18 7.23
C ASN A 315 -16.86 10.66 7.09
N GLY A 316 -16.53 10.08 5.92
CA GLY A 316 -16.48 8.64 5.76
C GLY A 316 -15.45 7.99 6.70
N MET A 317 -14.26 8.59 6.78
CA MET A 317 -13.16 8.14 7.64
C MET A 317 -13.54 8.14 9.13
N LYS A 318 -14.30 9.13 9.61
CA LYS A 318 -14.87 9.16 10.98
C LYS A 318 -15.76 7.96 11.31
N LYS A 319 -16.27 7.25 10.28
CA LYS A 319 -17.12 6.06 10.42
C LYS A 319 -16.37 4.76 10.20
N HIS A 320 -15.04 4.81 10.07
CA HIS A 320 -14.23 3.62 9.88
C HIS A 320 -14.44 2.62 11.03
N PRO A 321 -14.68 1.33 10.72
CA PRO A 321 -15.23 0.37 11.68
C PRO A 321 -14.30 0.04 12.85
N GLN A 322 -12.99 0.17 12.68
CA GLN A 322 -11.99 -0.32 13.65
C GLN A 322 -10.95 0.71 14.11
N LEU A 323 -10.56 1.68 13.29
CA LEU A 323 -9.53 2.68 13.58
C LEU A 323 -9.69 3.40 14.92
N GLY A 324 -10.91 3.77 15.34
CA GLY A 324 -11.14 4.33 16.68
C GLY A 324 -10.77 3.37 17.82
N LYS A 325 -10.98 2.06 17.64
CA LYS A 325 -10.56 1.01 18.59
C LYS A 325 -9.05 0.81 18.55
N TRP A 326 -8.45 0.80 17.36
CA TRP A 326 -7.00 0.68 17.21
C TRP A 326 -6.28 1.84 17.92
N LYS A 327 -6.73 3.09 17.71
CA LYS A 327 -6.21 4.27 18.39
C LYS A 327 -6.33 4.15 19.91
N SER A 328 -7.56 3.95 20.42
CA SER A 328 -7.81 3.92 21.87
C SER A 328 -7.06 2.82 22.62
N ARG A 329 -6.69 1.73 21.93
CA ARG A 329 -5.93 0.60 22.50
C ARG A 329 -4.46 0.58 22.12
N ARG A 330 -3.94 1.60 21.42
CA ARG A 330 -2.55 1.64 20.88
C ARG A 330 -2.20 0.38 20.09
N TYR A 331 -3.14 -0.10 19.29
CA TYR A 331 -2.97 -1.28 18.45
C TYR A 331 -1.95 -0.97 17.34
N PRO A 332 -1.03 -1.89 16.99
CA PRO A 332 -0.03 -1.63 15.96
C PRO A 332 -0.66 -1.60 14.57
N PHE A 333 -0.57 -0.47 13.88
CA PHE A 333 -0.96 -0.35 12.47
C PHE A 333 -0.05 0.63 11.72
N SER A 334 0.08 0.45 10.41
CA SER A 334 0.68 1.40 9.48
C SER A 334 -0.39 2.09 8.64
N ILE A 335 -0.05 3.25 8.07
CA ILE A 335 -0.90 4.03 7.16
C ILE A 335 -0.36 3.85 5.74
N ASN A 336 -1.21 3.40 4.81
CA ASN A 336 -0.80 2.90 3.49
C ASN A 336 -1.76 3.37 2.40
N THR A 337 -1.31 3.38 1.16
CA THR A 337 -2.11 3.85 0.01
C THR A 337 -2.97 2.81 -0.66
N ASP A 338 -2.62 1.52 -0.54
CA ASP A 338 -3.22 0.41 -1.28
C ASP A 338 -3.00 0.53 -2.79
N ASP A 339 -3.88 1.24 -3.48
CA ASP A 339 -3.84 1.50 -4.91
C ASP A 339 -3.88 3.00 -5.16
N SER A 340 -2.73 3.68 -5.01
CA SER A 340 -2.65 5.15 -5.04
C SER A 340 -3.22 5.79 -6.31
N GLY A 341 -3.05 5.14 -7.47
CA GLY A 341 -3.61 5.58 -8.75
C GLY A 341 -5.11 5.33 -8.87
N ILE A 342 -5.61 4.21 -8.33
CA ILE A 342 -7.04 3.87 -8.33
C ILE A 342 -7.83 4.75 -7.36
N PHE A 343 -7.27 5.06 -6.20
CA PHE A 343 -7.92 5.87 -5.18
C PHE A 343 -7.54 7.35 -5.25
N CYS A 344 -6.78 7.77 -6.27
CA CYS A 344 -6.35 9.16 -6.47
C CYS A 344 -5.67 9.77 -5.22
N THR A 345 -4.87 8.96 -4.53
CA THR A 345 -4.28 9.31 -3.24
C THR A 345 -2.76 9.21 -3.21
N ASN A 346 -2.15 9.66 -2.12
CA ASN A 346 -0.74 9.45 -1.77
C ASN A 346 -0.61 9.37 -0.24
N LEU A 347 0.54 8.99 0.29
CA LEU A 347 0.71 8.82 1.74
C LEU A 347 0.53 10.12 2.52
N THR A 348 0.91 11.27 1.97
CA THR A 348 0.62 12.57 2.60
C THR A 348 -0.89 12.77 2.81
N LYS A 349 -1.71 12.43 1.81
CA LYS A 349 -3.18 12.46 1.92
C LYS A 349 -3.71 11.47 2.94
N GLU A 350 -3.20 10.23 2.96
CA GLU A 350 -3.64 9.22 3.93
C GLU A 350 -3.41 9.66 5.38
N PHE A 351 -2.23 10.21 5.66
CA PHE A 351 -1.90 10.77 6.98
C PHE A 351 -2.81 11.94 7.34
N LEU A 352 -3.05 12.85 6.39
CA LEU A 352 -3.96 13.99 6.59
C LEU A 352 -5.41 13.58 6.88
N VAL A 353 -5.92 12.61 6.14
CA VAL A 353 -7.30 12.12 6.25
C VAL A 353 -7.54 11.49 7.62
N ILE A 354 -6.65 10.58 8.06
CA ILE A 354 -6.74 10.01 9.41
C ILE A 354 -6.62 11.10 10.46
N ALA A 355 -5.62 11.98 10.36
CA ALA A 355 -5.37 12.99 11.36
C ALA A 355 -6.55 13.94 11.56
N THR A 356 -7.16 14.36 10.44
CA THR A 356 -8.33 15.26 10.45
C THR A 356 -9.59 14.53 10.93
N ALA A 357 -9.76 13.26 10.59
CA ALA A 357 -10.94 12.50 11.00
C ALA A 357 -10.95 12.12 12.49
N PHE A 358 -9.78 11.84 13.07
CA PHE A 358 -9.63 11.33 14.43
C PHE A 358 -8.91 12.29 15.38
N ASP A 359 -8.75 13.55 14.99
CA ASP A 359 -8.05 14.59 15.75
C ASP A 359 -6.68 14.10 16.26
N LEU A 360 -5.86 13.56 15.35
CA LEU A 360 -4.50 13.13 15.68
C LEU A 360 -3.56 14.34 15.68
N SER A 361 -2.72 14.41 16.71
CA SER A 361 -1.61 15.34 16.77
C SER A 361 -0.46 14.90 15.86
N LYS A 362 0.51 15.79 15.63
CA LYS A 362 1.76 15.44 14.94
C LYS A 362 2.50 14.31 15.66
N ASP A 363 2.51 14.34 17.00
CA ASP A 363 3.14 13.31 17.83
C ASP A 363 2.45 11.95 17.65
N ASP A 364 1.10 11.91 17.60
CA ASP A 364 0.36 10.66 17.33
C ASP A 364 0.74 10.06 15.97
N LEU A 365 0.92 10.89 14.93
CA LEU A 365 1.33 10.43 13.60
C LEU A 365 2.77 9.89 13.58
N VAL A 366 3.67 10.52 14.33
CA VAL A 366 5.05 10.06 14.50
C VAL A 366 5.09 8.73 15.24
N ASP A 367 4.32 8.59 16.31
CA ASP A 367 4.23 7.34 17.09
C ASP A 367 3.76 6.17 16.21
N ILE A 368 2.71 6.38 15.40
CA ILE A 368 2.20 5.38 14.44
C ILE A 368 3.28 5.02 13.42
N LEU A 369 3.93 6.01 12.83
CA LEU A 369 4.99 5.83 11.84
C LEU A 369 6.18 5.04 12.39
N ILE A 370 6.71 5.43 13.56
CA ILE A 370 7.89 4.79 14.15
C ILE A 370 7.57 3.36 14.59
N GLN A 371 6.38 3.11 15.15
CA GLN A 371 5.93 1.76 15.45
C GLN A 371 5.82 0.91 14.17
N SER A 372 5.39 1.50 13.05
CA SER A 372 5.30 0.78 11.78
C SER A 372 6.67 0.28 11.28
N VAL A 373 7.78 0.95 11.64
CA VAL A 373 9.13 0.50 11.29
C VAL A 373 9.47 -0.87 11.92
N ASP A 374 8.89 -1.20 13.07
CA ASP A 374 9.08 -2.51 13.72
C ASP A 374 8.44 -3.68 12.95
N HIS A 375 7.61 -3.36 11.96
CA HIS A 375 6.78 -4.31 11.25
C HIS A 375 7.16 -4.45 9.78
N ILE A 376 8.21 -3.76 9.33
CA ILE A 376 8.79 -3.98 8.00
C ILE A 376 9.40 -5.38 7.89
N PHE A 377 9.40 -5.92 6.69
CA PHE A 377 9.90 -7.26 6.39
C PHE A 377 11.41 -7.29 6.10
N ASP A 378 12.05 -6.16 5.87
CA ASP A 378 13.52 -6.09 5.84
C ASP A 378 14.09 -6.52 7.21
N GLY A 379 14.81 -7.63 7.19
CA GLY A 379 15.00 -8.51 8.33
C GLY A 379 16.06 -8.08 9.32
N THR A 380 16.91 -7.10 9.01
CA THR A 380 18.01 -6.74 9.93
C THR A 380 17.54 -5.72 10.97
N GLU A 381 17.63 -6.10 12.25
CA GLU A 381 17.36 -5.19 13.38
C GLU A 381 18.19 -3.90 13.27
N VAL A 382 19.45 -4.03 12.82
CA VAL A 382 20.34 -2.91 12.55
C VAL A 382 19.76 -1.94 11.51
N PHE A 383 19.13 -2.44 10.44
CA PHE A 383 18.51 -1.58 9.43
C PHE A 383 17.29 -0.86 10.01
N ARG A 384 16.41 -1.56 10.75
CA ARG A 384 15.23 -0.95 11.38
C ARG A 384 15.62 0.16 12.35
N GLU A 385 16.59 -0.08 13.22
CA GLU A 385 17.06 0.93 14.19
C GLU A 385 17.73 2.12 13.51
N LYS A 386 18.50 1.87 12.43
CA LYS A 386 19.06 2.94 11.61
C LYS A 386 17.97 3.77 10.92
N LEU A 387 16.95 3.12 10.36
CA LEU A 387 15.83 3.80 9.71
C LEU A 387 15.04 4.65 10.71
N LYS A 388 14.72 4.11 11.89
CA LYS A 388 14.10 4.86 12.99
C LYS A 388 14.92 6.09 13.38
N THR A 389 16.23 5.93 13.55
CA THR A 389 17.14 7.03 13.90
C THR A 389 17.10 8.13 12.84
N LEU A 390 17.15 7.76 11.55
CA LEU A 390 17.09 8.71 10.45
C LEU A 390 15.73 9.44 10.39
N ILE A 391 14.63 8.71 10.57
CA ILE A 391 13.28 9.30 10.60
C ILE A 391 13.16 10.26 11.79
N MET A 392 13.56 9.85 12.99
CA MET A 392 13.45 10.68 14.19
C MET A 392 14.27 11.96 14.11
N GLY A 393 15.49 11.91 13.55
CA GLY A 393 16.27 13.12 13.32
C GLY A 393 15.50 14.14 12.48
N ARG A 394 14.81 13.69 11.43
CA ARG A 394 13.94 14.54 10.60
C ARG A 394 12.69 15.02 11.31
N VAL A 395 12.09 14.18 12.14
CA VAL A 395 10.92 14.57 12.93
C VAL A 395 11.28 15.69 13.90
N ASP A 396 12.38 15.56 14.64
CA ASP A 396 12.83 16.57 15.60
C ASP A 396 12.99 17.94 14.93
N GLU A 397 13.52 17.97 13.72
CA GLU A 397 13.66 19.17 12.91
C GLU A 397 12.31 19.73 12.45
N LEU A 398 11.41 18.90 11.92
CA LEU A 398 10.07 19.33 11.49
C LEU A 398 9.23 19.87 12.65
N MET A 399 9.48 19.37 13.87
CA MET A 399 8.82 19.82 15.09
C MET A 399 9.46 21.09 15.67
N CYS A 400 10.78 21.25 15.54
CA CYS A 400 11.52 22.44 16.00
C CYS A 400 11.45 23.62 15.02
N CYS A 401 11.47 23.36 13.72
CA CYS A 401 11.43 24.36 12.67
C CYS A 401 10.05 24.98 12.60
N ARG A 402 10.00 26.32 12.64
CA ARG A 402 8.81 27.09 12.26
C ARG A 402 8.58 27.07 10.74
N LEU A 403 8.65 25.90 10.09
CA LEU A 403 8.16 25.73 8.71
C LEU A 403 6.66 26.03 8.60
N CYS A 404 5.98 26.21 9.75
CA CYS A 404 4.60 26.68 9.87
C CYS A 404 4.46 28.19 10.19
N SER A 405 5.53 29.01 10.13
CA SER A 405 5.45 30.46 10.41
C SER A 405 5.81 31.38 9.24
N THR A 406 5.66 30.94 8.00
CA THR A 406 5.82 31.80 6.82
C THR A 406 4.49 32.11 6.16
N THR A 407 3.52 32.59 6.94
CA THR A 407 2.36 33.35 6.46
C THR A 407 2.08 34.48 7.44
N ASP A 408 3.03 35.40 7.59
CA ASP A 408 2.69 36.77 7.98
C ASP A 408 3.84 37.73 7.65
N ASN A 409 3.47 38.87 7.09
CA ASN A 409 4.31 39.93 6.50
C ASN A 409 4.87 39.65 5.10
N ARG A 410 4.02 39.88 4.09
CA ARG A 410 4.21 41.00 3.16
C ARG A 410 2.93 41.38 2.44
#